data_AF-A0A544QUT7-F1
#
_entry.id   AF-A0A544QUT7-F1
#
_cell.length_a   1.000
_cell.length_b   1.000
_cell.length_c   1.000
_cell.angle_alpha   90.00
_cell.angle_beta   90.00
_cell.angle_gamma   90.00
#
_symmetry.space_group_name_H-M   'P 1'
#
loop_
_entity.id
_entity.type
_entity.pdbx_description
1 polymer ?
#
loop_
_entity_poly.entity_id
_entity_poly.type
_entity_poly.pdbx_seq_one_letter_code
_entity_poly.pdbx_strand_id
1 'polypeptide(L)'
;MLIEELSLETRSKIYTLTKKVLRKYQKGIISGKLTSEKFVNNILCDVQIHEVLSSDIIEEIDFIESYHRYVDKLISIQNESLLNGRKKNYSGAKEKVDVSKVIKLRHLLDDTGYALSIPSQYLSARDIDNISKFITTGDIDLGNENIYNYVHKKH
;
A
#
# COMPACT_ATOMS: atom_id res chain seq x y z
N MET A 1 2.94 -16.28 -13.19
CA MET A 1 2.61 -15.89 -11.81
C MET A 1 2.17 -14.43 -11.77
N LEU A 2 1.22 -14.09 -10.92
CA LEU A 2 0.68 -12.74 -10.78
C LEU A 2 1.08 -12.12 -9.44
N ILE A 3 1.08 -10.79 -9.35
CA ILE A 3 1.39 -10.09 -8.09
C ILE A 3 0.42 -10.44 -6.96
N GLU A 4 -0.84 -10.72 -7.28
CA GLU A 4 -1.87 -11.15 -6.33
C GLU A 4 -1.57 -12.50 -5.68
N GLU A 5 -0.84 -13.37 -6.39
CA GLU A 5 -0.51 -14.73 -5.98
C GLU A 5 0.71 -14.78 -5.04
N LEU A 6 1.46 -13.68 -4.94
CA LEU A 6 2.60 -13.57 -4.04
C LEU A 6 2.16 -13.56 -2.57
N SER A 7 3.03 -14.09 -1.70
CA SER A 7 2.81 -14.03 -0.25
C SER A 7 2.63 -12.57 0.22
N LEU A 8 1.84 -12.36 1.28
CA LEU A 8 1.64 -11.02 1.86
C LEU A 8 2.96 -10.36 2.27
N GLU A 9 3.91 -11.15 2.77
CA GLU A 9 5.24 -10.64 3.11
C GLU A 9 5.97 -10.11 1.87
N THR A 10 6.01 -10.90 0.80
CA THR A 10 6.62 -10.49 -0.49
C THR A 10 5.92 -9.26 -1.06
N ARG A 11 4.58 -9.26 -1.09
CA ARG A 11 3.78 -8.11 -1.54
C ARG A 11 4.07 -6.86 -0.72
N SER A 12 4.22 -6.96 0.60
CA SER A 12 4.55 -5.84 1.48
C SER A 12 5.95 -5.26 1.22
N LYS A 13 6.94 -6.13 0.95
CA LYS A 13 8.30 -5.71 0.56
C LYS A 13 8.28 -4.99 -0.79
N ILE A 14 7.62 -5.57 -1.80
CA ILE A 14 7.43 -4.95 -3.13
C ILE A 14 6.74 -3.59 -2.96
N TYR A 15 5.61 -3.52 -2.27
CA TYR A 15 4.89 -2.27 -2.00
C TYR A 15 5.82 -1.19 -1.45
N THR A 16 6.62 -1.53 -0.44
CA THR A 16 7.53 -0.58 0.22
C THR A 16 8.59 -0.04 -0.76
N LEU A 17 9.20 -0.93 -1.56
CA LEU A 17 10.15 -0.56 -2.60
C LEU A 17 9.49 0.32 -3.67
N THR A 18 8.38 -0.14 -4.25
CA THR A 18 7.64 0.59 -5.29
C THR A 18 7.23 1.97 -4.80
N LYS A 19 6.70 2.10 -3.58
CA LYS A 19 6.31 3.41 -3.00
C LYS A 19 7.49 4.35 -2.80
N LYS A 20 8.66 3.83 -2.39
CA LYS A 20 9.89 4.62 -2.25
C LYS A 20 10.31 5.19 -3.60
N VAL A 21 10.28 4.38 -4.64
CA VAL A 21 10.61 4.79 -6.02
C VAL A 21 9.55 5.77 -6.57
N LEU A 22 8.26 5.52 -6.34
CA LEU A 22 7.16 6.41 -6.76
C LEU A 22 7.31 7.82 -6.17
N ARG A 23 7.71 7.93 -4.90
CA ARG A 23 7.99 9.22 -4.24
C ARG A 23 9.18 9.94 -4.88
N LYS A 24 10.25 9.22 -5.20
CA LYS A 24 11.45 9.78 -5.88
C LYS A 24 11.11 10.39 -7.23
N TYR A 25 10.27 9.72 -8.02
CA TYR A 25 9.92 10.15 -9.39
C TYR A 25 8.58 10.89 -9.52
N GLN A 26 7.96 11.28 -8.39
CA GLN A 26 6.61 11.85 -8.34
C GLN A 26 6.40 13.04 -9.29
N LYS A 27 7.37 13.96 -9.41
CA LYS A 27 7.26 15.11 -10.32
C LYS A 27 7.16 14.67 -11.79
N GLY A 28 7.94 13.67 -12.18
CA GLY A 28 7.95 13.14 -13.55
C GLY A 28 6.68 12.38 -13.88
N ILE A 29 6.12 11.66 -12.91
CA ILE A 29 4.84 10.95 -13.04
C ILE A 29 3.70 11.97 -13.21
N ILE A 30 3.62 12.98 -12.34
CA ILE A 30 2.57 14.02 -12.41
C ILE A 30 2.65 14.81 -13.72
N SER A 31 3.85 15.10 -14.22
CA SER A 31 4.02 15.83 -15.48
C SER A 31 3.86 14.97 -16.73
N GLY A 32 3.57 13.67 -16.60
CA GLY A 32 3.49 12.72 -17.72
C GLY A 32 4.82 12.44 -18.43
N LYS A 33 5.95 12.93 -17.89
CA LYS A 33 7.29 12.72 -18.47
C LYS A 33 7.80 11.29 -18.22
N LEU A 34 7.33 10.67 -17.16
CA LEU A 34 7.61 9.29 -16.81
C LEU A 34 6.30 8.50 -16.86
N THR A 35 6.17 7.65 -17.89
CA THR A 35 5.03 6.74 -18.02
C THR A 35 5.16 5.58 -17.03
N SER A 36 4.04 4.95 -16.67
CA SER A 36 4.04 3.77 -15.81
C SER A 36 4.86 2.63 -16.40
N GLU A 37 4.87 2.47 -17.71
CA GLU A 37 5.71 1.49 -18.42
C GLU A 37 7.21 1.72 -18.18
N LYS A 38 7.71 2.94 -18.42
CA LYS A 38 9.12 3.27 -18.14
C LYS A 38 9.45 3.15 -16.66
N PHE A 39 8.49 3.48 -15.79
CA PHE A 39 8.66 3.38 -14.35
C PHE A 39 8.76 1.92 -13.88
N VAL A 40 7.91 1.04 -14.39
CA VAL A 40 7.92 -0.40 -14.11
C VAL A 40 9.26 -0.99 -14.54
N ASN A 41 9.67 -0.75 -15.78
CA ASN A 41 10.95 -1.26 -16.29
C ASN A 41 12.14 -0.79 -15.43
N ASN A 42 12.13 0.47 -14.99
CA ASN A 42 13.18 0.98 -14.11
C ASN A 42 13.21 0.30 -12.74
N ILE A 43 12.05 -0.10 -12.18
CA ILE A 43 12.02 -0.84 -10.91
C ILE A 43 12.48 -2.28 -11.12
N LEU A 44 12.01 -2.93 -12.18
CA LEU A 44 12.35 -4.32 -12.45
C LEU A 44 13.85 -4.52 -12.74
N CYS A 45 14.54 -3.49 -13.23
CA CYS A 45 15.99 -3.49 -13.40
C CYS A 45 16.78 -3.01 -12.16
N ASP A 46 16.12 -2.63 -11.06
CA ASP A 46 16.80 -2.14 -9.85
C ASP A 46 17.27 -3.32 -8.99
N VAL A 47 18.53 -3.28 -8.53
CA VAL A 47 19.10 -4.34 -7.68
C VAL A 47 18.26 -4.61 -6.43
N GLN A 48 17.56 -3.60 -5.90
CA GLN A 48 16.70 -3.76 -4.71
C GLN A 48 15.50 -4.69 -4.95
N ILE A 49 14.97 -4.78 -6.19
CA ILE A 49 13.84 -5.69 -6.44
C ILE A 49 14.32 -7.16 -6.45
N HIS A 50 15.56 -7.40 -6.87
CA HIS A 50 16.16 -8.73 -6.91
C HIS A 50 16.45 -9.31 -5.51
N GLU A 51 16.46 -8.47 -4.47
CA GLU A 51 16.51 -8.94 -3.08
C GLU A 51 15.16 -9.51 -2.60
N VAL A 52 14.07 -9.25 -3.33
CA VAL A 52 12.70 -9.63 -2.96
C VAL A 52 12.10 -10.65 -3.93
N LEU A 53 12.45 -10.58 -5.21
CA LEU A 53 11.97 -11.45 -6.27
C LEU A 53 13.15 -12.12 -6.98
N SER A 54 13.02 -13.40 -7.31
CA SER A 54 13.99 -14.09 -8.16
C SER A 54 13.90 -13.58 -9.59
N SER A 55 15.03 -13.67 -10.33
CA SER A 55 15.10 -13.24 -11.73
C SER A 55 14.08 -13.94 -12.61
N ASP A 56 13.83 -15.24 -12.34
CA ASP A 56 12.82 -16.03 -13.08
C ASP A 56 11.44 -15.36 -13.06
N ILE A 57 11.03 -14.81 -11.92
CA ILE A 57 9.72 -14.15 -11.76
C ILE A 57 9.69 -12.80 -12.47
N ILE A 58 10.80 -12.06 -12.39
CA ILE A 58 10.91 -10.72 -12.98
C ILE A 58 10.86 -10.78 -14.51
N GLU A 59 11.30 -11.89 -15.10
CA GLU A 59 11.29 -12.13 -16.54
C GLU A 59 9.95 -12.72 -17.05
N GLU A 60 9.06 -13.16 -16.17
CA GLU A 60 7.73 -13.66 -16.56
C GLU A 60 6.82 -12.53 -17.08
N ILE A 61 6.34 -12.69 -18.31
CA ILE A 61 5.46 -11.70 -18.97
C ILE A 61 4.18 -11.45 -18.16
N ASP A 62 3.52 -12.52 -17.69
CA ASP A 62 2.30 -12.41 -16.88
C ASP A 62 2.54 -11.60 -15.60
N PHE A 63 3.71 -11.79 -14.98
CA PHE A 63 4.10 -11.05 -13.79
C PHE A 63 4.29 -9.58 -14.12
N ILE A 64 5.08 -9.26 -15.16
CA ILE A 64 5.35 -7.89 -15.59
C ILE A 64 4.04 -7.13 -15.87
N GLU A 65 3.10 -7.76 -16.58
CA GLU A 65 1.79 -7.16 -16.86
C GLU A 65 0.96 -6.94 -15.60
N SER A 66 0.92 -7.92 -14.68
CA SER A 66 0.22 -7.78 -13.41
C SER A 66 0.83 -6.68 -12.54
N TYR A 67 2.16 -6.56 -12.54
CA TYR A 67 2.91 -5.55 -11.79
C TYR A 67 2.70 -4.15 -12.38
N HIS A 68 2.58 -4.04 -13.71
CA HIS A 68 2.22 -2.78 -14.36
C HIS A 68 0.85 -2.27 -13.91
N ARG A 69 -0.18 -3.13 -13.94
CA ARG A 69 -1.53 -2.81 -13.43
C ARG A 69 -1.50 -2.39 -11.96
N TYR A 70 -0.68 -3.07 -11.17
CA TYR A 70 -0.50 -2.75 -9.76
C TYR A 70 0.15 -1.37 -9.55
N VAL A 71 1.21 -1.04 -10.30
CA VAL A 71 1.84 0.28 -10.26
C VAL A 71 0.86 1.37 -10.65
N ASP A 72 0.06 1.17 -11.70
CA ASP A 72 -0.99 2.11 -12.10
C ASP A 72 -2.00 2.36 -10.97
N LYS A 73 -2.41 1.29 -10.28
CA LYS A 73 -3.26 1.39 -9.08
C LYS A 73 -2.61 2.23 -7.98
N LEU A 74 -1.31 2.01 -7.70
CA LEU A 74 -0.58 2.78 -6.70
C LEU A 74 -0.44 4.27 -7.06
N ILE A 75 -0.20 4.56 -8.34
CA ILE A 75 -0.15 5.94 -8.87
C ILE A 75 -1.51 6.61 -8.69
N SER A 76 -2.59 5.91 -9.05
CA SER A 76 -3.96 6.41 -8.88
C SER A 76 -4.27 6.76 -7.41
N ILE A 77 -4.04 5.82 -6.49
CA ILE A 77 -4.24 6.03 -5.03
C ILE A 77 -3.42 7.24 -4.53
N GLN A 78 -2.18 7.38 -5.00
CA GLN A 78 -1.32 8.49 -4.62
C GLN A 78 -1.84 9.82 -5.16
N ASN A 79 -2.28 9.87 -6.42
CA ASN A 79 -2.82 11.07 -7.03
C ASN A 79 -4.13 11.50 -6.37
N GLU A 80 -5.04 10.57 -6.07
CA GLU A 80 -6.25 10.84 -5.29
C GLU A 80 -5.92 11.45 -3.93
N SER A 81 -4.93 10.89 -3.23
CA SER A 81 -4.49 11.39 -1.93
C SER A 81 -3.95 12.83 -2.02
N LEU A 82 -3.19 13.15 -3.07
CA LEU A 82 -2.65 14.49 -3.30
C LEU A 82 -3.75 15.51 -3.65
N LEU A 83 -4.72 15.12 -4.49
CA LEU A 83 -5.87 15.96 -4.85
C LEU A 83 -6.74 16.25 -3.62
N ASN A 84 -7.00 15.24 -2.80
CA ASN A 84 -7.75 15.39 -1.56
C ASN A 84 -7.01 16.26 -0.54
N GLY A 85 -5.68 16.16 -0.46
CA GLY A 85 -4.86 17.05 0.36
C GLY A 85 -4.96 18.52 -0.08
N ARG A 86 -4.94 18.79 -1.40
CA ARG A 86 -5.13 20.16 -1.93
C ARG A 86 -6.52 20.72 -1.62
N LYS A 87 -7.58 19.91 -1.70
CA LYS A 87 -8.95 20.32 -1.33
C LYS A 87 -9.08 20.61 0.17
N LYS A 88 -8.39 19.85 1.03
CA LYS A 88 -8.36 20.08 2.49
C LYS A 88 -7.64 21.36 2.89
N ASN A 89 -6.64 21.81 2.14
CA ASN A 89 -6.01 23.12 2.40
C ASN A 89 -6.97 24.31 2.20
N TYR A 90 -8.08 24.12 1.48
CA TYR A 90 -9.15 25.11 1.32
C TYR A 90 -10.29 24.98 2.36
N SER A 91 -10.36 23.86 3.10
CA SER A 91 -11.38 23.61 4.12
C SER A 91 -10.68 23.15 5.40
N GLY A 92 -10.41 24.09 6.31
CA GLY A 92 -9.45 23.97 7.43
C GLY A 92 -9.67 22.89 8.51
N ALA A 93 -10.52 21.88 8.29
CA ALA A 93 -10.72 20.78 9.23
C ALA A 93 -10.16 19.45 8.69
N LYS A 94 -9.16 18.88 9.37
CA LYS A 94 -8.84 17.47 9.21
C LYS A 94 -10.02 16.67 9.76
N GLU A 95 -10.81 16.09 8.87
CA GLU A 95 -11.89 15.16 9.21
C GLU A 95 -11.35 14.08 10.15
N LYS A 96 -11.70 14.18 11.44
CA LYS A 96 -11.28 13.22 12.45
C LYS A 96 -12.02 11.91 12.19
N VAL A 97 -11.32 10.80 12.34
CA VAL A 97 -11.94 9.49 12.23
C VAL A 97 -13.02 9.35 13.30
N ASP A 98 -14.16 8.80 12.92
CA ASP A 98 -15.28 8.53 13.81
C ASP A 98 -14.81 7.68 15.00
N VAL A 99 -15.06 8.19 16.21
CA VAL A 99 -14.72 7.54 17.48
C VAL A 99 -15.33 6.13 17.56
N SER A 100 -16.52 5.93 16.99
CA SER A 100 -17.17 4.61 16.93
C SER A 100 -16.32 3.58 16.18
N LYS A 101 -15.72 3.97 15.05
CA LYS A 101 -14.81 3.09 14.29
C LYS A 101 -13.55 2.74 15.08
N VAL A 102 -12.98 3.70 15.80
CA VAL A 102 -11.80 3.48 16.64
C VAL A 102 -12.10 2.50 17.78
N ILE A 103 -13.27 2.65 18.42
CA ILE A 103 -13.71 1.75 19.50
C ILE A 103 -13.91 0.33 18.95
N LYS A 104 -14.60 0.18 17.81
CA LYS A 104 -14.80 -1.13 17.16
C LYS A 104 -13.48 -1.81 16.83
N LEU A 105 -12.51 -1.06 16.30
CA LEU A 105 -11.18 -1.58 16.00
C LEU A 105 -10.47 -2.08 17.26
N ARG A 106 -10.56 -1.34 18.38
CA ARG A 106 -9.94 -1.75 19.64
C ARG A 106 -10.50 -3.07 20.15
N HIS A 107 -11.83 -3.21 20.19
CA HIS A 107 -12.46 -4.47 20.56
C HIS A 107 -12.01 -5.62 19.65
N LEU A 108 -12.01 -5.40 18.33
CA LEU A 108 -11.56 -6.41 17.38
C LEU A 108 -10.11 -6.85 17.64
N LEU A 109 -9.19 -5.92 17.91
CA LEU A 109 -7.79 -6.22 18.21
C LEU A 109 -7.64 -7.05 19.50
N ASP A 110 -8.42 -6.70 20.53
CA ASP A 110 -8.39 -7.42 21.81
C ASP A 110 -8.98 -8.83 21.69
N ASP A 111 -10.10 -8.98 20.98
CA ASP A 111 -10.78 -10.27 20.78
C ASP A 111 -9.95 -11.25 19.94
N THR A 112 -9.14 -10.74 19.02
CA THR A 112 -8.36 -11.55 18.06
C THR A 112 -6.88 -11.71 18.44
N GLY A 113 -6.45 -11.07 19.52
CA GLY A 113 -5.05 -11.12 19.97
C GLY A 113 -4.09 -10.36 19.05
N TYR A 114 -4.56 -9.36 18.30
CA TYR A 114 -3.71 -8.49 17.49
C TYR A 114 -3.39 -7.18 18.22
N ALA A 115 -2.29 -6.53 17.84
CA ALA A 115 -1.86 -5.22 18.29
C ALA A 115 -1.48 -4.34 17.11
N LEU A 116 -1.58 -3.02 17.31
CA LEU A 116 -1.13 -2.03 16.33
C LEU A 116 0.33 -1.65 16.59
N SER A 117 1.13 -1.61 15.52
CA SER A 117 2.50 -1.10 15.52
C SER A 117 2.56 0.43 15.63
N ILE A 118 1.45 1.13 15.34
CA ILE A 118 1.33 2.59 15.42
C ILE A 118 0.10 3.01 16.22
N PRO A 119 0.12 4.17 16.90
CA PRO A 119 -1.06 4.68 17.60
C PRO A 119 -2.26 4.88 16.67
N SER A 120 -3.45 4.49 17.14
CA SER A 120 -4.69 4.54 16.34
C SER A 120 -5.06 5.94 15.85
N GLN A 121 -4.54 7.00 16.48
CA GLN A 121 -4.73 8.40 16.08
C GLN A 121 -4.09 8.76 14.73
N TYR A 122 -3.13 7.95 14.26
CA TYR A 122 -2.48 8.14 12.96
C TYR A 122 -3.17 7.38 11.82
N LEU A 123 -4.16 6.55 12.14
CA LEU A 123 -4.91 5.79 11.14
C LEU A 123 -5.98 6.67 10.50
N SER A 124 -6.12 6.57 9.18
CA SER A 124 -7.28 7.08 8.47
C SER A 124 -8.48 6.13 8.60
N ALA A 125 -9.68 6.59 8.28
CA ALA A 125 -10.86 5.72 8.24
C ALA A 125 -10.66 4.51 7.30
N ARG A 126 -9.98 4.72 6.17
CA ARG A 126 -9.61 3.66 5.22
C ARG A 126 -8.62 2.67 5.84
N ASP A 127 -7.65 3.14 6.62
CA ASP A 127 -6.73 2.24 7.31
C ASP A 127 -7.48 1.37 8.33
N ILE A 128 -8.40 1.94 9.10
CA ILE A 128 -9.21 1.18 10.06
C ILE A 128 -10.03 0.09 9.35
N ASP A 129 -10.70 0.44 8.25
CA ASP A 129 -11.53 -0.52 7.50
C ASP A 129 -10.66 -1.65 6.92
N ASN A 130 -9.48 -1.33 6.37
CA ASN A 130 -8.54 -2.32 5.83
C ASN A 130 -7.91 -3.20 6.92
N ILE A 131 -7.55 -2.63 8.07
CA ILE A 131 -7.07 -3.41 9.23
C ILE A 131 -8.16 -4.38 9.69
N SER A 132 -9.40 -3.90 9.81
CA SER A 132 -10.53 -4.71 10.25
C SER A 132 -10.80 -5.86 9.29
N LYS A 133 -10.69 -5.61 7.98
CA LYS A 133 -10.76 -6.66 6.95
C LYS A 133 -9.61 -7.65 7.09
N PHE A 134 -8.37 -7.18 7.19
CA PHE A 134 -7.20 -8.05 7.32
C PHE A 134 -7.29 -8.99 8.52
N ILE A 135 -7.71 -8.48 9.69
CA ILE A 135 -7.87 -9.29 10.89
C ILE A 135 -8.95 -10.37 10.72
N THR A 136 -10.02 -10.07 10.00
CA THR A 136 -11.16 -10.99 9.84
C THR A 136 -10.99 -12.00 8.72
N THR A 137 -10.34 -11.64 7.61
CA THR A 137 -10.21 -12.51 6.43
C THR A 137 -8.79 -13.06 6.23
N GLY A 138 -7.78 -12.43 6.85
CA GLY A 138 -6.37 -12.72 6.57
C GLY A 138 -5.84 -12.08 5.29
N ASP A 139 -6.66 -11.31 4.56
CA ASP A 139 -6.29 -10.76 3.26
C ASP A 139 -6.10 -9.24 3.27
N ILE A 140 -5.22 -8.77 2.40
CA ILE A 140 -4.99 -7.35 2.16
C ILE A 140 -5.22 -7.05 0.68
N ASP A 141 -6.07 -6.06 0.40
CA ASP A 141 -6.32 -5.60 -0.97
C ASP A 141 -5.09 -4.93 -1.57
N LEU A 142 -4.86 -5.17 -2.87
CA LEU A 142 -3.76 -4.54 -3.61
C LEU A 142 -3.75 -3.02 -3.43
N GLY A 143 -2.60 -2.49 -3.04
CA GLY A 143 -2.37 -1.06 -2.80
C GLY A 143 -2.53 -0.63 -1.34
N ASN A 144 -2.89 -1.54 -0.43
CA ASN A 144 -2.98 -1.30 1.01
C ASN A 144 -2.02 -2.20 1.81
N GLU A 145 -0.95 -2.72 1.19
CA GLU A 145 0.03 -3.61 1.82
C GLU A 145 0.78 -3.00 3.01
N ASN A 146 0.70 -1.68 3.19
CA ASN A 146 1.18 -1.01 4.41
C ASN A 146 0.48 -1.54 5.68
N ILE A 147 -0.76 -2.03 5.56
CA ILE A 147 -1.51 -2.61 6.68
C ILE A 147 -0.79 -3.81 7.29
N TYR A 148 -0.06 -4.58 6.48
CA TYR A 148 0.74 -5.71 6.96
C TYR A 148 1.76 -5.30 8.02
N ASN A 149 2.29 -4.06 7.94
CA ASN A 149 3.26 -3.53 8.88
C ASN A 149 2.61 -2.82 10.08
N TYR A 150 1.31 -2.55 10.03
CA TYR A 150 0.59 -1.84 11.08
C TYR A 150 0.03 -2.77 12.14
N VAL A 151 -0.07 -4.08 11.87
CA VAL A 151 -0.73 -5.03 12.76
C VAL A 151 0.18 -6.25 12.96
N HIS A 152 0.31 -6.70 14.20
CA HIS A 152 1.03 -7.92 14.55
C HIS A 152 0.26 -8.71 15.62
N LYS A 153 0.44 -10.03 15.69
CA LYS A 153 -0.13 -10.82 16.79
C LYS A 153 0.60 -10.48 18.10
N LYS A 154 -0.16 -10.33 19.19
CA LYS A 154 0.35 -10.30 20.56
C LYS A 154 0.85 -11.72 20.85
N HIS A 155 2.14 -11.84 21.16
CA HIS A 155 2.74 -13.10 21.60
C HIS A 155 2.19 -13.52 22.97
#